data_AF-A0AAD8DMG1-F1
#
_entry.id   AF-A0AAD8DMG1-F1
#
_cell.length_a   1.000
_cell.length_b   1.000
_cell.length_c   1.000
_cell.angle_alpha   90.00
_cell.angle_beta   90.00
_cell.angle_gamma   90.00
#
_symmetry.space_group_name_H-M   'P 1'
#
loop_
_entity.id
_entity.type
_entity.pdbx_description
1 polymer ?
#
loop_
_entity_poly.entity_id
_entity_poly.type
_entity_poly.pdbx_seq_one_letter_code
_entity_poly.pdbx_strand_id
1 'polypeptide(L)'
;MDPSQPLSKLRIAQYNIQSANSKKPLLIQFLKKQNIDICLLNETWFKDNSFRIPGYNIYNKNSNNAHNGVAILIKPYLKYKVLDTRFYEDIQIVALSLSTVHGSLTILCVYCPPSGGHIRINRLRNIINDLPKPIFVSGDFNAHHIAFGCLSTKSRGQDLFNIIDDLDLCILNDGSFTTVNYPRRNPSAIDVSFISASLASICEWSVHDDAMGSYHYPTITEISLCIDKYHINPPVDRFIYKKADWAKYKTISKTIFNDLAFKLYDPISTYNDFCSRLNTLKEMTIPKLTKPNNFISRPPAPWWNDICEKSVIASYDALKLYRNVPTMENYINYKKKRCTEEKNNLRTEKIRLG
;
A
#
# COMPACT_ATOMS: atom_id res chain seq x y z
N MET A 1 -2.69 2.55 -29.83
CA MET A 1 -2.07 3.32 -28.73
C MET A 1 -2.26 4.78 -29.05
N ASP A 2 -2.88 5.56 -28.18
CA ASP A 2 -2.70 7.02 -28.21
C ASP A 2 -1.37 7.29 -27.50
N PRO A 3 -0.31 7.76 -28.20
CA PRO A 3 1.01 7.96 -27.61
C PRO A 3 1.06 9.10 -26.57
N SER A 4 -0.05 9.81 -26.35
CA SER A 4 -0.07 11.06 -25.58
C SER A 4 -0.36 10.91 -24.07
N GLN A 5 -0.77 9.74 -23.58
CA GLN A 5 -0.94 9.53 -22.14
C GLN A 5 0.34 8.97 -21.49
N PRO A 6 0.97 9.69 -20.53
CA PRO A 6 2.17 9.19 -19.88
C PRO A 6 1.86 7.92 -19.08
N LEU A 7 2.63 6.86 -19.30
CA LEU A 7 2.58 5.65 -18.48
C LEU A 7 2.77 6.03 -17.01
N SER A 8 1.77 5.75 -16.18
CA SER A 8 1.91 5.85 -14.72
C SER A 8 2.47 4.55 -14.18
N LYS A 9 3.46 4.62 -13.28
CA LYS A 9 3.92 3.43 -12.56
C LYS A 9 3.01 3.18 -11.36
N LEU A 10 2.30 2.05 -11.34
CA LEU A 10 1.61 1.55 -10.15
C LEU A 10 2.65 0.96 -9.20
N ARG A 11 2.74 1.45 -7.96
CA ARG A 11 3.66 0.89 -6.95
C ARG A 11 2.91 0.04 -5.94
N ILE A 12 3.10 -1.28 -6.00
CA ILE A 12 2.51 -2.23 -5.05
C ILE A 12 3.61 -2.72 -4.10
N ALA A 13 3.37 -2.64 -2.79
CA ALA A 13 4.22 -3.30 -1.81
C ALA A 13 3.54 -4.56 -1.25
N GLN A 14 4.29 -5.62 -0.99
CA GLN A 14 3.85 -6.71 -0.10
C GLN A 14 4.75 -6.73 1.13
N TYR A 15 4.16 -7.01 2.30
CA TYR A 15 4.89 -7.04 3.55
C TYR A 15 4.22 -7.95 4.59
N ASN A 16 4.88 -9.04 4.98
CA ASN A 16 4.56 -9.73 6.23
C ASN A 16 5.04 -8.87 7.41
N ILE A 17 4.10 -8.15 8.02
CA ILE A 17 4.40 -7.08 8.99
C ILE A 17 4.54 -7.60 10.43
N GLN A 18 4.00 -8.77 10.76
CA GLN A 18 4.07 -9.36 12.10
C GLN A 18 3.65 -8.37 13.20
N SER A 19 2.38 -7.97 13.26
CA SER A 19 1.83 -6.85 14.06
C SER A 19 1.88 -5.50 13.36
N ALA A 20 0.80 -5.17 12.66
CA ALA A 20 0.63 -3.88 12.01
C ALA A 20 0.50 -2.71 13.00
N ASN A 21 -0.10 -2.95 14.18
CA ASN A 21 -0.24 -1.91 15.21
C ASN A 21 1.13 -1.46 15.74
N SER A 22 2.00 -2.39 16.15
CA SER A 22 3.30 -2.00 16.73
C SER A 22 4.24 -1.34 15.74
N LYS A 23 4.07 -1.60 14.44
CA LYS A 23 4.90 -1.05 13.35
C LYS A 23 4.24 0.07 12.57
N LYS A 24 3.09 0.57 13.04
CA LYS A 24 2.31 1.60 12.35
C LYS A 24 3.13 2.85 11.97
N PRO A 25 3.98 3.42 12.86
CA PRO A 25 4.82 4.57 12.50
C PRO A 25 5.75 4.30 11.31
N LEU A 26 6.43 3.16 11.33
CA LEU A 26 7.36 2.74 10.29
C LEU A 26 6.63 2.48 8.97
N LEU A 27 5.48 1.80 9.05
CA LEU A 27 4.63 1.56 7.89
C LEU A 27 4.19 2.88 7.24
N ILE A 28 3.76 3.88 8.01
CA ILE A 28 3.40 5.20 7.47
C ILE A 28 4.58 5.86 6.77
N GLN A 29 5.78 5.80 7.36
CA GLN A 29 6.98 6.38 6.78
C GLN A 29 7.36 5.69 5.47
N PHE A 30 7.34 4.36 5.44
CA PHE A 30 7.60 3.54 4.25
C PHE A 30 6.62 3.84 3.12
N LEU A 31 5.31 3.77 3.40
CA LEU A 31 4.26 4.03 2.43
C LEU A 31 4.39 5.42 1.80
N LYS A 32 4.87 6.41 2.57
CA LYS A 32 5.10 7.78 2.08
C LYS A 32 6.40 7.89 1.29
N LYS A 33 7.53 7.42 1.83
CA LYS A 33 8.86 7.53 1.21
C LYS A 33 8.93 6.77 -0.10
N GLN A 34 8.36 5.57 -0.16
CA GLN A 34 8.33 4.72 -1.34
C GLN A 34 7.16 5.00 -2.28
N ASN A 35 6.36 6.04 -1.99
CA ASN A 35 5.16 6.43 -2.75
C ASN A 35 4.28 5.23 -3.14
N ILE A 36 3.95 4.40 -2.16
CA ILE A 36 3.17 3.18 -2.41
C ILE A 36 1.73 3.54 -2.77
N ASP A 37 1.17 2.87 -3.77
CA ASP A 37 -0.23 3.02 -4.17
C ASP A 37 -1.10 1.98 -3.46
N ILE A 38 -0.60 0.75 -3.39
CA ILE A 38 -1.28 -0.42 -2.83
C ILE A 38 -0.29 -1.18 -1.95
N CYS A 39 -0.67 -1.54 -0.73
CA CYS A 39 0.16 -2.33 0.17
C CYS A 39 -0.61 -3.57 0.67
N LEU A 40 -0.04 -4.75 0.42
CA LEU A 40 -0.55 -6.05 0.82
C LEU A 40 0.15 -6.45 2.12
N LEU A 41 -0.63 -6.63 3.19
CA LEU A 41 -0.10 -6.99 4.49
C LEU A 41 -0.48 -8.43 4.86
N ASN A 42 0.51 -9.18 5.34
CA ASN A 42 0.32 -10.48 6.00
C ASN A 42 0.65 -10.37 7.49
N GLU A 43 0.11 -11.28 8.31
CA GLU A 43 0.28 -11.27 9.77
C GLU A 43 -0.07 -9.90 10.40
N THR A 44 -1.23 -9.37 10.04
CA THR A 44 -1.67 -8.05 10.50
C THR A 44 -1.88 -7.99 12.01
N TRP A 45 -2.34 -9.11 12.60
CA TRP A 45 -2.66 -9.27 14.04
C TRP A 45 -3.72 -8.26 14.51
N PHE A 46 -4.66 -7.94 13.63
CA PHE A 46 -5.80 -7.09 13.95
C PHE A 46 -6.77 -7.81 14.88
N LYS A 47 -7.10 -7.18 16.01
CA LYS A 47 -8.16 -7.65 16.92
C LYS A 47 -9.55 -7.25 16.44
N ASP A 48 -9.62 -6.12 15.74
CA ASP A 48 -10.85 -5.53 15.21
C ASP A 48 -10.53 -4.72 13.94
N ASN A 49 -11.53 -4.02 13.40
CA ASN A 49 -11.39 -3.19 12.22
C ASN A 49 -11.08 -1.72 12.56
N SER A 50 -10.46 -1.43 13.70
CA SER A 50 -10.11 -0.06 14.13
C SER A 50 -8.82 0.48 13.53
N PHE A 51 -7.97 -0.39 12.96
CA PHE A 51 -6.70 0.03 12.37
C PHE A 51 -6.90 1.01 11.21
N ARG A 52 -6.17 2.11 11.22
CA ARG A 52 -6.24 3.17 10.19
C ARG A 52 -4.85 3.67 9.83
N ILE A 53 -4.63 3.88 8.55
CA ILE A 53 -3.43 4.52 7.99
C ILE A 53 -3.87 5.79 7.24
N PRO A 54 -3.32 6.97 7.57
CA PRO A 54 -3.68 8.20 6.87
C PRO A 54 -3.46 8.10 5.36
N GLY A 55 -4.49 8.44 4.58
CA GLY A 55 -4.43 8.46 3.12
C GLY A 55 -4.61 7.11 2.43
N TYR A 56 -5.06 6.08 3.16
CA TYR A 56 -5.39 4.76 2.60
C TYR A 56 -6.75 4.28 3.08
N ASN A 57 -7.48 3.61 2.19
CA ASN A 57 -8.59 2.73 2.56
C ASN A 57 -8.01 1.35 2.89
N ILE A 58 -8.61 0.65 3.85
CA ILE A 58 -8.11 -0.65 4.34
C ILE A 58 -9.23 -1.68 4.23
N TYR A 59 -8.92 -2.81 3.58
CA TYR A 59 -9.78 -3.98 3.50
C TYR A 59 -9.03 -5.17 4.07
N ASN A 60 -9.58 -5.80 5.10
CA ASN A 60 -8.89 -6.84 5.85
C ASN A 60 -9.79 -8.04 6.07
N LYS A 61 -9.14 -9.18 6.28
CA LYS A 61 -9.76 -10.36 6.89
C LYS A 61 -8.94 -10.76 8.10
N ASN A 62 -9.63 -10.74 9.23
CA ASN A 62 -9.05 -11.17 10.50
C ASN A 62 -9.17 -12.68 10.62
N SER A 63 -8.34 -13.24 11.48
CA SER A 63 -8.30 -14.66 11.79
C SER A 63 -8.58 -14.84 13.27
N ASN A 64 -9.18 -15.97 13.66
CA ASN A 64 -9.36 -16.32 15.06
C ASN A 64 -8.02 -16.52 15.78
N ASN A 65 -6.99 -16.94 15.04
CA ASN A 65 -5.61 -16.90 15.52
C ASN A 65 -5.10 -15.44 15.54
N ALA A 66 -4.72 -14.98 16.74
CA ALA A 66 -4.24 -13.62 16.99
C ALA A 66 -2.97 -13.25 16.21
N HIS A 67 -2.21 -14.24 15.72
CA HIS A 67 -0.98 -14.06 14.96
C HIS A 67 -1.17 -14.17 13.44
N ASN A 68 -2.40 -14.13 12.97
CA ASN A 68 -2.72 -14.22 11.54
C ASN A 68 -3.51 -12.98 11.09
N GLY A 69 -3.95 -12.98 9.84
CA GLY A 69 -4.74 -11.92 9.24
C GLY A 69 -4.04 -11.28 8.04
N VAL A 70 -4.84 -10.81 7.11
CA VAL A 70 -4.40 -10.19 5.85
C VAL A 70 -5.13 -8.89 5.60
N ALA A 71 -4.47 -7.95 4.94
CA ALA A 71 -5.09 -6.69 4.54
C ALA A 71 -4.54 -6.15 3.21
N ILE A 72 -5.36 -5.35 2.55
CA ILE A 72 -4.95 -4.48 1.45
C ILE A 72 -5.21 -3.04 1.85
N LEU A 73 -4.16 -2.22 1.81
CA LEU A 73 -4.20 -0.77 1.92
C LEU A 73 -4.17 -0.23 0.50
N ILE A 74 -5.10 0.64 0.13
CA ILE A 74 -5.18 1.21 -1.21
C ILE A 74 -5.43 2.72 -1.16
N LYS A 75 -4.74 3.48 -2.03
CA LYS A 75 -4.98 4.91 -2.18
C LYS A 75 -6.44 5.16 -2.63
N PRO A 76 -7.16 6.09 -1.98
CA PRO A 76 -8.58 6.32 -2.26
C PRO A 76 -8.84 6.94 -3.64
N TYR A 77 -7.81 7.46 -4.31
CA TYR A 77 -7.95 8.00 -5.67
C TYR A 77 -8.00 6.94 -6.76
N LEU A 78 -7.64 5.70 -6.46
CA LEU A 78 -7.69 4.61 -7.43
C LEU A 78 -9.13 4.10 -7.55
N LYS A 79 -9.60 3.84 -8.78
CA LYS A 79 -10.88 3.17 -9.00
C LYS A 79 -10.70 1.65 -8.82
N TYR A 80 -11.46 1.05 -7.92
CA TYR A 80 -11.41 -0.39 -7.68
C TYR A 80 -12.74 -0.92 -7.13
N LYS A 81 -12.90 -2.25 -7.19
CA LYS A 81 -13.97 -3.01 -6.55
C LYS A 81 -13.35 -4.06 -5.63
N VAL A 82 -13.80 -4.15 -4.38
CA VAL A 82 -13.42 -5.24 -3.49
C VAL A 82 -14.09 -6.52 -3.96
N LEU A 83 -13.33 -7.61 -4.07
CA LEU A 83 -13.86 -8.90 -4.47
C LEU A 83 -14.23 -9.71 -3.24
N ASP A 84 -15.42 -10.31 -3.27
CA ASP A 84 -15.81 -11.23 -2.21
C ASP A 84 -14.93 -12.48 -2.29
N THR A 85 -14.44 -12.89 -1.14
CA THR A 85 -13.48 -13.97 -1.02
C THR A 85 -13.88 -14.79 0.19
N ARG A 86 -13.69 -16.11 0.15
CA ARG A 86 -13.96 -16.96 1.31
C ARG A 86 -12.80 -16.89 2.31
N PHE A 87 -13.09 -17.16 3.57
CA PHE A 87 -12.06 -17.32 4.60
C PHE A 87 -11.67 -18.80 4.68
N TYR A 88 -10.37 -19.07 4.68
CA TYR A 88 -9.82 -20.38 4.96
C TYR A 88 -8.69 -20.23 5.99
N GLU A 89 -8.62 -21.15 6.95
CA GLU A 89 -7.58 -21.08 8.00
C GLU A 89 -6.18 -21.32 7.44
N ASP A 90 -6.06 -22.18 6.42
CA ASP A 90 -4.81 -22.56 5.77
C ASP A 90 -4.39 -21.62 4.61
N ILE A 91 -5.32 -20.80 4.10
CA ILE A 91 -5.08 -19.83 3.02
C ILE A 91 -5.92 -18.58 3.27
N GLN A 92 -5.28 -17.53 3.74
CA GLN A 92 -5.93 -16.25 4.06
C GLN A 92 -5.76 -15.29 2.90
N ILE A 93 -6.86 -14.71 2.43
CA ILE A 93 -6.85 -13.86 1.23
C ILE A 93 -7.72 -12.62 1.36
N VAL A 94 -7.29 -11.56 0.68
CA VAL A 94 -8.11 -10.40 0.31
C VAL A 94 -7.83 -10.11 -1.16
N ALA A 95 -8.87 -9.78 -1.93
CA ALA A 95 -8.72 -9.45 -3.33
C ALA A 95 -9.48 -8.17 -3.69
N LEU A 96 -8.97 -7.44 -4.66
CA LEU A 96 -9.67 -6.33 -5.31
C LEU A 96 -9.43 -6.38 -6.82
N SER A 97 -10.35 -5.79 -7.56
CA SER A 97 -10.24 -5.54 -9.00
C SER A 97 -9.97 -4.05 -9.21
N LEU A 98 -8.75 -3.71 -9.62
CA LEU A 98 -8.32 -2.36 -9.96
C LEU A 98 -8.77 -2.03 -11.39
N SER A 99 -9.39 -0.87 -11.60
CA SER A 99 -9.78 -0.40 -12.94
C SER A 99 -8.57 0.21 -13.65
N THR A 100 -8.34 -0.21 -14.89
CA THR A 100 -7.28 0.30 -15.75
C THR A 100 -7.88 0.78 -17.06
N VAL A 101 -7.16 1.61 -17.80
CA VAL A 101 -7.59 2.08 -19.14
C VAL A 101 -7.82 0.91 -20.11
N HIS A 102 -7.22 -0.25 -19.85
CA HIS A 102 -7.32 -1.46 -20.66
C HIS A 102 -8.22 -2.55 -20.06
N GLY A 103 -9.03 -2.22 -19.05
CA GLY A 103 -9.95 -3.16 -18.40
C GLY A 103 -9.76 -3.20 -16.89
N SER A 104 -9.38 -4.35 -16.36
CA SER A 104 -9.17 -4.52 -14.91
C SER A 104 -7.95 -5.38 -14.59
N LEU A 105 -7.31 -5.11 -13.46
CA LEU A 105 -6.26 -5.93 -12.88
C LEU A 105 -6.74 -6.45 -11.52
N THR A 106 -6.84 -7.75 -11.36
CA THR A 106 -7.07 -8.35 -10.04
C THR A 106 -5.80 -8.29 -9.22
N ILE A 107 -5.90 -7.85 -7.97
CA ILE A 107 -4.82 -7.82 -6.99
C ILE A 107 -5.21 -8.73 -5.84
N LEU A 108 -4.42 -9.78 -5.61
CA LEU A 108 -4.66 -10.80 -4.60
C LEU A 108 -3.54 -10.79 -3.56
N CYS A 109 -3.89 -10.43 -2.32
CA CYS A 109 -3.05 -10.61 -1.15
C CYS A 109 -3.26 -12.01 -0.60
N VAL A 110 -2.18 -12.78 -0.42
CA VAL A 110 -2.23 -14.15 0.10
C VAL A 110 -1.36 -14.28 1.34
N TYR A 111 -1.84 -15.01 2.34
CA TYR A 111 -1.01 -15.54 3.41
C TYR A 111 -1.33 -17.01 3.59
N CYS A 112 -0.30 -17.84 3.49
CA CYS A 112 -0.41 -19.25 3.76
C CYS A 112 0.39 -19.55 5.03
N PRO A 113 -0.26 -19.72 6.20
CA PRO A 113 0.45 -19.99 7.45
C PRO A 113 1.37 -21.23 7.36
N PRO A 114 2.42 -21.30 8.20
CA PRO A 114 3.22 -22.50 8.34
C PRO A 114 2.42 -23.57 9.11
N SER A 115 1.55 -24.30 8.43
CA SER A 115 0.86 -25.46 9.03
C SER A 115 1.69 -26.73 8.84
N GLY A 116 1.64 -27.63 9.84
CA GLY A 116 2.30 -28.94 9.82
C GLY A 116 1.62 -30.00 8.93
N GLY A 117 0.77 -29.58 7.99
CA GLY A 117 0.09 -30.46 7.04
C GLY A 117 0.20 -29.91 5.62
N HIS A 118 -0.02 -30.77 4.63
CA HIS A 118 -0.11 -30.35 3.23
C HIS A 118 -1.14 -29.23 3.12
N ILE A 119 -0.69 -28.01 2.83
CA ILE A 119 -1.58 -26.97 2.33
C ILE A 119 -2.37 -27.60 1.19
N ARG A 120 -3.69 -27.40 1.18
CA ARG A 120 -4.49 -27.75 0.01
C ARG A 120 -4.11 -26.76 -1.08
N ILE A 121 -2.95 -26.95 -1.68
CA ILE A 121 -2.37 -26.07 -2.69
C ILE A 121 -3.30 -26.03 -3.92
N ASN A 122 -4.04 -27.11 -4.16
CA ASN A 122 -5.18 -27.17 -5.08
C ASN A 122 -6.29 -26.15 -4.78
N ARG A 123 -6.54 -25.80 -3.50
CA ARG A 123 -7.45 -24.70 -3.16
C ARG A 123 -6.88 -23.36 -3.62
N LEU A 124 -5.58 -23.12 -3.44
CA LEU A 124 -4.94 -21.91 -3.97
C LEU A 124 -5.08 -21.85 -5.50
N ARG A 125 -4.83 -22.97 -6.19
CA ARG A 125 -5.04 -23.09 -7.63
C ARG A 125 -6.44 -22.67 -8.04
N ASN A 126 -7.46 -23.24 -7.41
CA ASN A 126 -8.86 -22.94 -7.72
C ASN A 126 -9.19 -21.46 -7.44
N ILE A 127 -8.75 -20.91 -6.30
CA ILE A 127 -8.93 -19.48 -5.99
C ILE A 127 -8.34 -18.60 -7.09
N ILE A 128 -7.10 -18.86 -7.51
CA ILE A 128 -6.43 -18.06 -8.53
C ILE A 128 -7.13 -18.23 -9.88
N ASN A 129 -7.57 -19.43 -10.21
CA ASN A 129 -8.26 -19.74 -11.48
C ASN A 129 -9.64 -19.08 -11.56
N ASP A 130 -10.40 -19.05 -10.46
CA ASP A 130 -11.76 -18.50 -10.40
C ASP A 130 -11.79 -16.96 -10.39
N LEU A 131 -10.65 -16.32 -10.08
CA LEU A 131 -10.54 -14.86 -10.06
C LEU A 131 -10.32 -14.27 -11.47
N PRO A 132 -10.88 -13.08 -11.77
CA PRO A 132 -10.71 -12.44 -13.07
C PRO A 132 -9.24 -12.19 -13.43
N LYS A 133 -8.91 -12.37 -14.72
CA LYS A 133 -7.59 -12.09 -15.29
C LYS A 133 -7.60 -10.75 -16.05
N PRO A 134 -6.45 -10.06 -16.19
CA PRO A 134 -5.15 -10.38 -15.62
C PRO A 134 -5.12 -10.26 -14.09
N ILE A 135 -4.21 -11.01 -13.44
CA ILE A 135 -4.07 -11.05 -11.99
C ILE A 135 -2.62 -10.82 -11.55
N PHE A 136 -2.44 -10.04 -10.50
CA PHE A 136 -1.23 -9.93 -9.71
C PHE A 136 -1.48 -10.57 -8.34
N VAL A 137 -0.61 -11.51 -7.96
CA VAL A 137 -0.68 -12.23 -6.69
C VAL A 137 0.62 -12.01 -5.93
N SER A 138 0.51 -11.64 -4.66
CA SER A 138 1.69 -11.54 -3.79
C SER A 138 1.35 -11.78 -2.33
N GLY A 139 2.30 -12.34 -1.60
CA GLY A 139 2.09 -12.77 -0.23
C GLY A 139 3.21 -13.60 0.36
N ASP A 140 3.08 -13.92 1.65
CA ASP A 140 3.90 -14.93 2.31
C ASP A 140 3.27 -16.32 2.12
N PHE A 141 3.97 -17.13 1.33
CA PHE A 141 3.54 -18.49 1.00
C PHE A 141 4.16 -19.55 1.89
N ASN A 142 5.11 -19.22 2.78
CA ASN A 142 5.92 -20.19 3.53
C ASN A 142 6.41 -21.36 2.66
N ALA A 143 6.76 -21.08 1.41
CA ALA A 143 7.05 -22.07 0.37
C ALA A 143 8.48 -21.85 -0.15
N HIS A 144 9.31 -22.89 -0.06
CA HIS A 144 10.73 -22.80 -0.45
C HIS A 144 10.96 -23.42 -1.82
N HIS A 145 11.38 -22.61 -2.79
CA HIS A 145 11.74 -23.05 -4.13
C HIS A 145 12.92 -22.26 -4.68
N ILE A 146 13.79 -22.90 -5.46
CA ILE A 146 14.96 -22.23 -6.08
C ILE A 146 14.55 -21.08 -7.01
N ALA A 147 13.43 -21.23 -7.73
CA ALA A 147 12.89 -20.19 -8.62
C ALA A 147 12.44 -18.91 -7.88
N PHE A 148 12.22 -18.97 -6.56
CA PHE A 148 11.87 -17.79 -5.77
C PHE A 148 13.11 -17.12 -5.16
N GLY A 149 14.27 -17.78 -5.19
CA GLY A 149 15.51 -17.34 -4.53
C GLY A 149 15.93 -18.17 -3.31
N CYS A 150 15.24 -19.27 -2.98
CA CYS A 150 15.69 -20.15 -1.90
C CYS A 150 16.88 -21.03 -2.34
N LEU A 151 17.70 -21.49 -1.38
CA LEU A 151 18.83 -22.38 -1.67
C LEU A 151 18.43 -23.83 -2.02
N SER A 152 17.18 -24.22 -1.75
CA SER A 152 16.67 -25.56 -2.02
C SER A 152 15.16 -25.53 -2.23
N THR A 153 14.67 -26.51 -2.97
CA THR A 153 13.24 -26.72 -3.18
C THR A 153 12.68 -27.71 -2.15
N LYS A 154 11.55 -27.36 -1.54
CA LYS A 154 10.73 -28.24 -0.69
C LYS A 154 9.40 -28.52 -1.38
N SER A 155 8.70 -29.58 -0.97
CA SER A 155 7.41 -30.00 -1.57
C SER A 155 6.41 -28.85 -1.74
N ARG A 156 6.15 -28.05 -0.69
CA ARG A 156 5.25 -26.89 -0.79
C ARG A 156 5.69 -25.83 -1.79
N GLY A 157 6.99 -25.64 -1.98
CA GLY A 157 7.53 -24.75 -3.01
C GLY A 157 7.40 -25.32 -4.41
N GLN A 158 7.61 -26.63 -4.57
CA GLN A 158 7.36 -27.32 -5.83
C GLN A 158 5.89 -27.23 -6.24
N ASP A 159 4.98 -27.44 -5.29
CA ASP A 159 3.55 -27.37 -5.55
C ASP A 159 3.12 -25.95 -5.98
N LEU A 160 3.64 -24.91 -5.30
CA LEU A 160 3.38 -23.52 -5.69
C LEU A 160 3.96 -23.20 -7.07
N PHE A 161 5.18 -23.66 -7.35
CA PHE A 161 5.81 -23.50 -8.66
C PHE A 161 4.95 -24.11 -9.77
N ASN A 162 4.48 -25.35 -9.59
CA ASN A 162 3.61 -26.03 -10.55
C ASN A 162 2.28 -25.27 -10.76
N ILE A 163 1.69 -24.69 -9.71
CA ILE A 163 0.48 -23.85 -9.87
C ILE A 163 0.75 -22.60 -10.70
N ILE A 164 1.89 -21.95 -10.47
CA ILE A 164 2.27 -20.74 -11.21
C ILE A 164 2.46 -21.08 -12.69
N ASP A 165 3.16 -22.17 -12.99
CA ASP A 165 3.40 -22.67 -14.35
C ASP A 165 2.10 -23.08 -15.03
N ASP A 166 1.29 -23.93 -14.39
CA ASP A 166 0.02 -24.44 -14.93
C ASP A 166 -1.04 -23.36 -15.19
N LEU A 167 -0.92 -22.18 -14.58
CA LEU A 167 -1.86 -21.06 -14.73
C LEU A 167 -1.29 -19.93 -15.61
N ASP A 168 -0.21 -20.19 -16.35
CA ASP A 168 0.47 -19.23 -17.23
C ASP A 168 0.82 -17.91 -16.52
N LEU A 169 1.34 -18.02 -15.29
CA LEU A 169 1.78 -16.89 -14.48
C LEU A 169 3.30 -16.81 -14.46
N CYS A 170 3.83 -15.59 -14.38
CA CYS A 170 5.27 -15.34 -14.31
C CYS A 170 5.68 -14.94 -12.89
N ILE A 171 6.72 -15.59 -12.37
CA ILE A 171 7.39 -15.22 -11.13
C ILE A 171 8.12 -13.89 -11.35
N LEU A 172 7.96 -12.96 -10.40
CA LEU A 172 8.60 -11.65 -10.44
C LEU A 172 9.83 -11.54 -9.52
N ASN A 173 9.97 -12.43 -8.55
CA ASN A 173 11.13 -12.46 -7.66
C ASN A 173 12.44 -12.53 -8.47
N ASP A 174 13.43 -11.70 -8.11
CA ASP A 174 14.74 -11.65 -8.77
C ASP A 174 15.79 -12.61 -8.16
N GLY A 175 15.36 -13.43 -7.18
CA GLY A 175 16.21 -14.32 -6.41
C GLY A 175 16.73 -13.73 -5.08
N SER A 176 16.47 -12.45 -4.80
CA SER A 176 16.79 -11.82 -3.52
C SER A 176 16.01 -12.44 -2.36
N PHE A 177 16.68 -12.59 -1.21
CA PHE A 177 16.06 -13.09 0.00
C PHE A 177 15.05 -12.09 0.58
N THR A 178 13.93 -12.61 1.09
CA THR A 178 12.83 -11.78 1.64
C THR A 178 12.76 -11.83 3.16
N THR A 179 13.65 -12.56 3.83
CA THR A 179 13.67 -12.71 5.29
C THR A 179 15.00 -12.32 5.94
N VAL A 180 14.93 -11.75 7.14
CA VAL A 180 16.05 -11.59 8.07
C VAL A 180 16.33 -12.95 8.71
N ASN A 181 17.46 -13.55 8.34
CA ASN A 181 17.76 -14.91 8.77
C ASN A 181 18.46 -14.94 10.11
N TYR A 182 18.31 -16.05 10.83
CA TYR A 182 19.12 -16.34 12.00
C TYR A 182 20.52 -16.80 11.54
N PRO A 183 21.61 -16.49 12.27
CA PRO A 183 22.94 -16.98 11.94
C PRO A 183 22.96 -18.50 11.77
N ARG A 184 23.54 -19.01 10.69
CA ARG A 184 23.57 -20.45 10.33
C ARG A 184 22.26 -21.05 9.83
N ARG A 185 21.17 -20.27 9.71
CA ARG A 185 20.00 -20.69 8.91
C ARG A 185 20.16 -20.21 7.48
N ASN A 186 19.77 -21.08 6.55
CA ASN A 186 19.74 -20.75 5.14
C ASN A 186 18.80 -19.58 4.89
N PRO A 187 19.23 -18.60 4.09
CA PRO A 187 18.34 -17.55 3.66
C PRO A 187 17.13 -18.06 2.88
N SER A 188 16.02 -17.34 2.99
CA SER A 188 14.79 -17.71 2.32
C SER A 188 14.12 -16.54 1.60
N ALA A 189 13.46 -16.88 0.51
CA ALA A 189 12.57 -16.02 -0.26
C ALA A 189 11.21 -16.74 -0.29
N ILE A 190 10.40 -16.48 0.74
CA ILE A 190 9.08 -17.11 0.94
C ILE A 190 7.93 -16.13 0.69
N ASP A 191 8.26 -14.85 0.58
CA ASP A 191 7.38 -13.81 0.08
C ASP A 191 7.50 -13.78 -1.45
N VAL A 192 6.48 -14.26 -2.14
CA VAL A 192 6.53 -14.48 -3.59
C VAL A 192 5.54 -13.55 -4.28
N SER A 193 5.97 -12.92 -5.37
CA SER A 193 5.11 -12.15 -6.27
C SER A 193 5.09 -12.81 -7.64
N PHE A 194 3.90 -12.96 -8.21
CA PHE A 194 3.73 -13.46 -9.57
C PHE A 194 2.51 -12.82 -10.24
N ILE A 195 2.53 -12.75 -11.56
CA ILE A 195 1.54 -12.00 -12.34
C ILE A 195 1.18 -12.74 -13.62
N SER A 196 0.01 -12.46 -14.20
CA SER A 196 -0.35 -12.91 -15.54
C SER A 196 0.75 -12.55 -16.55
N ALA A 197 1.14 -13.50 -17.40
CA ALA A 197 2.24 -13.35 -18.35
C ALA A 197 2.12 -12.10 -19.25
N SER A 198 0.89 -11.70 -19.59
CA SER A 198 0.60 -10.50 -20.39
C SER A 198 1.08 -9.17 -19.77
N LEU A 199 1.39 -9.15 -18.46
CA LEU A 199 1.85 -7.97 -17.74
C LEU A 199 3.29 -8.12 -17.22
N ALA A 200 3.93 -9.29 -17.37
CA ALA A 200 5.21 -9.57 -16.73
C ALA A 200 6.34 -8.66 -17.24
N SER A 201 6.36 -8.36 -18.55
CA SER A 201 7.42 -7.56 -19.18
C SER A 201 7.40 -6.08 -18.82
N ILE A 202 6.32 -5.60 -18.19
CA ILE A 202 6.16 -4.20 -17.75
C ILE A 202 6.29 -4.06 -16.22
N CYS A 203 6.75 -5.12 -15.56
CA CYS A 203 6.99 -5.15 -14.12
C CYS A 203 8.48 -4.97 -13.78
N GLU A 204 8.74 -4.21 -12.73
CA GLU A 204 10.01 -4.21 -12.01
C GLU A 204 9.75 -4.68 -10.58
N TRP A 205 10.58 -5.57 -10.04
CA TRP A 205 10.43 -6.10 -8.69
C TRP A 205 11.72 -5.90 -7.88
N SER A 206 11.59 -5.62 -6.59
CA SER A 206 12.73 -5.44 -5.69
C SER A 206 12.37 -5.74 -4.23
N VAL A 207 13.40 -5.96 -3.41
CA VAL A 207 13.29 -6.09 -1.95
C VAL A 207 13.75 -4.79 -1.28
N HIS A 208 12.96 -4.27 -0.34
CA HIS A 208 13.38 -3.13 0.48
C HIS A 208 14.57 -3.54 1.38
N ASP A 209 15.56 -2.65 1.49
CA ASP A 209 16.74 -2.84 2.33
C ASP A 209 16.48 -2.87 3.86
N ASP A 210 15.31 -2.41 4.33
CA ASP A 210 14.92 -2.41 5.75
C ASP A 210 13.73 -3.35 6.02
N ALA A 211 13.85 -4.16 7.07
CA ALA A 211 12.80 -5.06 7.54
C ALA A 211 11.80 -4.37 8.48
N MET A 212 12.03 -3.09 8.86
CA MET A 212 11.08 -2.23 9.59
C MET A 212 10.46 -2.91 10.82
N GLY A 213 11.31 -3.60 11.60
CA GLY A 213 10.93 -4.29 12.82
C GLY A 213 10.35 -5.71 12.63
N SER A 214 10.06 -6.16 11.41
CA SER A 214 9.67 -7.55 11.10
C SER A 214 10.90 -8.44 10.88
N TYR A 215 10.67 -9.75 10.76
CA TYR A 215 11.63 -10.69 10.18
C TYR A 215 11.54 -10.78 8.66
N HIS A 216 10.58 -10.10 8.03
CA HIS A 216 10.43 -10.05 6.59
C HIS A 216 10.81 -8.68 6.05
N TYR A 217 11.40 -8.65 4.87
CA TYR A 217 11.60 -7.43 4.10
C TYR A 217 10.36 -7.16 3.24
N PRO A 218 9.85 -5.93 3.19
CA PRO A 218 8.86 -5.55 2.19
C PRO A 218 9.40 -5.80 0.78
N THR A 219 8.55 -6.32 -0.09
CA THR A 219 8.82 -6.42 -1.52
C THR A 219 8.04 -5.32 -2.24
N ILE A 220 8.60 -4.78 -3.33
CA ILE A 220 7.99 -3.71 -4.11
C ILE A 220 7.92 -4.16 -5.56
N THR A 221 6.74 -4.10 -6.15
CA THR A 221 6.49 -4.31 -7.56
C THR A 221 6.00 -3.01 -8.19
N GLU A 222 6.73 -2.51 -9.18
CA GLU A 222 6.28 -1.42 -10.05
C GLU A 222 5.67 -2.03 -11.31
N ILE A 223 4.46 -1.63 -11.68
CA ILE A 223 3.80 -2.08 -12.89
C ILE A 223 3.51 -0.86 -13.77
N SER A 224 4.07 -0.82 -14.98
CA SER A 224 3.90 0.32 -15.89
C SER A 224 2.54 0.26 -16.60
N LEU A 225 1.49 0.75 -15.92
CA LEU A 225 0.09 0.66 -16.35
C LEU A 225 -0.64 2.00 -16.25
N CYS A 226 -1.49 2.30 -17.23
CA CYS A 226 -2.43 3.42 -17.15
C CYS A 226 -3.63 3.03 -16.26
N ILE A 227 -3.68 3.59 -15.05
CA ILE A 227 -4.70 3.26 -14.06
C ILE A 227 -5.81 4.30 -14.07
N ASP A 228 -7.05 3.84 -13.99
CA ASP A 228 -8.17 4.75 -13.80
C ASP A 228 -8.17 5.31 -12.38
N LYS A 229 -8.11 6.63 -12.31
CA LYS A 229 -8.22 7.37 -11.07
C LYS A 229 -9.62 7.97 -11.01
N TYR A 230 -10.22 8.01 -9.82
CA TYR A 230 -11.33 8.92 -9.59
C TYR A 230 -10.85 10.33 -9.97
N HIS A 231 -11.69 11.11 -10.63
CA HIS A 231 -11.41 12.54 -10.84
C HIS A 231 -11.37 13.20 -9.46
N ILE A 232 -10.20 13.18 -8.85
CA ILE A 232 -9.91 14.03 -7.72
C ILE A 232 -9.59 15.37 -8.37
N ASN A 233 -10.59 16.23 -8.44
CA ASN A 233 -10.33 17.64 -8.69
C ASN A 233 -9.17 18.05 -7.78
N PRO A 234 -8.15 18.77 -8.30
CA PRO A 234 -7.04 19.25 -7.49
C PRO A 234 -7.61 19.82 -6.19
N PRO A 235 -6.94 19.62 -5.04
CA PRO A 235 -7.50 19.91 -3.72
C PRO A 235 -8.18 21.27 -3.75
N VAL A 236 -9.52 21.24 -3.84
CA VAL A 236 -10.29 22.47 -4.04
C VAL A 236 -10.03 23.32 -2.82
N ASP A 237 -9.66 24.58 -3.06
CA ASP A 237 -9.54 25.55 -2.00
C ASP A 237 -10.79 25.45 -1.12
N ARG A 238 -10.58 25.12 0.15
CA ARG A 238 -11.69 24.80 1.04
C ARG A 238 -12.28 26.11 1.50
N PHE A 239 -13.38 26.55 0.89
CA PHE A 239 -14.05 27.78 1.28
C PHE A 239 -14.74 27.64 2.63
N ILE A 240 -14.61 28.66 3.48
CA ILE A 240 -15.23 28.67 4.80
C ILE A 240 -16.58 29.39 4.69
N TYR A 241 -17.61 28.67 4.24
CA TYR A 241 -18.95 29.22 4.03
C TYR A 241 -19.57 29.84 5.30
N LYS A 242 -19.19 29.36 6.50
CA LYS A 242 -19.59 29.97 7.77
C LYS A 242 -19.07 31.40 7.97
N LYS A 243 -18.00 31.78 7.27
CA LYS A 243 -17.39 33.12 7.30
C LYS A 243 -17.63 33.89 5.99
N ALA A 244 -18.55 33.43 5.15
CA ALA A 244 -18.90 34.13 3.93
C ALA A 244 -19.52 35.49 4.27
N ASP A 245 -19.08 36.53 3.56
CA ASP A 245 -19.70 37.83 3.61
C ASP A 245 -20.92 37.84 2.68
N TRP A 246 -22.07 37.44 3.21
CA TRP A 246 -23.31 37.32 2.44
C TRP A 246 -23.86 38.66 1.98
N ALA A 247 -23.60 39.75 2.71
CA ALA A 247 -23.99 41.09 2.30
C ALA A 247 -23.19 41.51 1.06
N LYS A 248 -21.87 41.32 1.08
CA LYS A 248 -21.00 41.54 -0.08
C LYS A 248 -21.35 40.60 -1.24
N TYR A 249 -21.64 39.33 -0.98
CA TYR A 249 -22.11 38.37 -1.99
C TYR A 249 -23.34 38.90 -2.73
N LYS A 250 -24.34 39.36 -1.98
CA LYS A 250 -25.59 39.89 -2.56
C LYS A 250 -25.37 41.14 -3.42
N THR A 251 -24.44 41.99 -3.03
CA THR A 251 -24.12 43.21 -3.80
C THR A 251 -23.35 42.86 -5.07
N ILE A 252 -22.28 42.06 -4.94
CA ILE A 252 -21.40 41.73 -6.07
C ILE A 252 -22.11 40.80 -7.07
N SER A 253 -23.01 39.91 -6.63
CA SER A 253 -23.74 39.01 -7.53
C SER A 253 -24.56 39.78 -8.56
N LYS A 254 -25.18 40.90 -8.17
CA LYS A 254 -25.92 41.78 -9.09
C LYS A 254 -25.04 42.35 -10.19
N THR A 255 -23.79 42.69 -9.87
CA THR A 255 -22.83 43.20 -10.85
C THR A 255 -22.29 42.08 -11.74
N ILE A 256 -21.87 40.96 -11.15
CA ILE A 256 -21.25 39.82 -11.87
C ILE A 256 -22.23 39.14 -12.83
N PHE A 257 -23.53 39.15 -12.53
CA PHE A 257 -24.54 38.49 -13.35
C PHE A 257 -25.38 39.46 -14.18
N ASN A 258 -25.06 40.77 -14.18
CA ASN A 258 -25.87 41.79 -14.86
C ASN A 258 -26.01 41.54 -16.37
N ASP A 259 -24.96 41.02 -16.99
CA ASP A 259 -24.83 40.78 -18.43
C ASP A 259 -24.87 39.29 -18.80
N LEU A 260 -25.27 38.40 -17.88
CA LEU A 260 -25.37 36.97 -18.20
C LEU A 260 -26.48 36.75 -19.25
N ALA A 261 -26.07 36.31 -20.44
CA ALA A 261 -26.98 35.98 -21.54
C ALA A 261 -27.02 34.47 -21.79
N PHE A 262 -28.22 33.89 -21.83
CA PHE A 262 -28.42 32.48 -22.14
C PHE A 262 -28.40 32.26 -23.65
N LYS A 263 -27.33 31.62 -24.16
CA LYS A 263 -27.23 31.27 -25.58
C LYS A 263 -27.91 29.92 -25.80
N LEU A 264 -29.16 29.95 -26.27
CA LEU A 264 -29.97 28.74 -26.50
C LEU A 264 -29.35 27.75 -27.49
N TYR A 265 -28.54 28.23 -28.44
CA TYR A 265 -27.84 27.42 -29.44
C TYR A 265 -26.45 26.93 -28.98
N ASP A 266 -25.96 27.38 -27.81
CA ASP A 266 -24.71 26.90 -27.20
C ASP A 266 -24.85 26.77 -25.67
N PRO A 267 -25.55 25.71 -25.21
CA PRO A 267 -25.79 25.48 -23.79
C PRO A 267 -24.50 25.21 -23.00
N ILE A 268 -23.48 24.63 -23.65
CA ILE A 268 -22.21 24.29 -23.00
C ILE A 268 -21.42 25.57 -22.70
N SER A 269 -21.32 26.50 -23.66
CA SER A 269 -20.67 27.80 -23.42
C SER A 269 -21.38 28.60 -22.33
N THR A 270 -22.72 28.61 -22.35
CA THR A 270 -23.54 29.28 -21.34
C THR A 270 -23.31 28.70 -19.93
N TYR A 271 -23.27 27.37 -19.82
CA TYR A 271 -22.96 26.69 -18.56
C TYR A 271 -21.56 27.03 -18.05
N ASN A 272 -20.56 27.02 -18.93
CA ASN A 272 -19.18 27.35 -18.56
C ASN A 272 -19.03 28.82 -18.11
N ASP A 273 -19.70 29.77 -18.78
CA ASP A 273 -19.71 31.18 -18.37
C ASP A 273 -20.38 31.37 -17.00
N PHE A 274 -21.53 30.72 -16.78
CA PHE A 274 -22.20 30.73 -15.47
C PHE A 274 -21.29 30.18 -14.36
N CYS A 275 -20.65 29.03 -14.58
CA CYS A 275 -19.73 28.43 -13.62
C CYS A 275 -18.50 29.32 -13.35
N SER A 276 -17.97 29.98 -14.38
CA SER A 276 -16.86 30.94 -14.25
C SER A 276 -17.25 32.14 -13.37
N ARG A 277 -18.39 32.76 -13.65
CA ARG A 277 -18.93 33.89 -12.88
C ARG A 277 -19.23 33.50 -11.42
N LEU A 278 -19.78 32.30 -11.20
CA LEU A 278 -20.03 31.76 -9.87
C LEU A 278 -18.72 31.55 -9.09
N ASN A 279 -17.68 31.04 -9.76
CA ASN A 279 -16.35 30.90 -9.16
C ASN A 279 -15.76 32.27 -8.80
N THR A 280 -15.80 33.27 -9.68
CA THR A 280 -15.32 34.63 -9.38
C THR A 280 -16.06 35.24 -8.19
N LEU A 281 -17.39 35.11 -8.13
CA LEU A 281 -18.17 35.61 -7.00
C LEU A 281 -17.73 34.94 -5.70
N LYS A 282 -17.61 33.61 -5.70
CA LYS A 282 -17.17 32.80 -4.57
C LYS A 282 -15.78 33.22 -4.07
N GLU A 283 -14.83 33.47 -4.97
CA GLU A 283 -13.47 33.94 -4.68
C GLU A 283 -13.47 35.31 -3.98
N MET A 284 -14.37 36.21 -4.36
CA MET A 284 -14.40 37.59 -3.84
C MET A 284 -15.11 37.72 -2.48
N THR A 285 -15.95 36.76 -2.11
CA THR A 285 -16.92 36.91 -1.00
C THR A 285 -16.77 35.85 0.08
N ILE A 286 -16.17 34.70 -0.24
CA ILE A 286 -16.00 33.61 0.71
C ILE A 286 -14.51 33.43 1.00
N PRO A 287 -14.08 33.61 2.25
CA PRO A 287 -12.68 33.38 2.58
C PRO A 287 -12.32 31.92 2.36
N LYS A 288 -11.19 31.69 1.71
CA LYS A 288 -10.56 30.38 1.62
C LYS A 288 -9.99 29.99 2.98
N LEU A 289 -9.99 28.69 3.26
CA LEU A 289 -9.14 28.11 4.27
C LEU A 289 -7.70 28.32 3.81
N THR A 290 -7.08 29.41 4.27
CA THR A 290 -5.66 29.62 4.11
C THR A 290 -4.95 28.43 4.74
N LYS A 291 -4.31 27.61 3.90
CA LYS A 291 -3.19 26.82 4.40
C LYS A 291 -2.23 27.84 4.99
N PRO A 292 -1.76 27.71 6.24
CA PRO A 292 -0.80 28.64 6.78
C PRO A 292 0.34 28.79 5.76
N ASN A 293 0.53 30.02 5.27
CA ASN A 293 1.52 30.35 4.23
C ASN A 293 2.96 30.30 4.77
N ASN A 294 3.11 29.90 6.03
CA ASN A 294 4.39 29.54 6.55
C ASN A 294 4.57 28.05 6.28
N PHE A 295 5.63 27.72 5.55
CA PHE A 295 6.43 26.53 5.80
C PHE A 295 6.98 26.55 7.24
N ILE A 296 6.14 26.77 8.26
CA ILE A 296 6.38 26.17 9.56
C ILE A 296 6.37 24.70 9.22
N SER A 297 7.56 24.09 9.23
CA SER A 297 7.69 22.63 9.21
C SER A 297 6.55 22.12 10.06
N ARG A 298 5.59 21.41 9.46
CA ARG A 298 4.53 20.78 10.27
C ARG A 298 5.28 20.17 11.44
N PRO A 299 4.92 20.48 12.70
CA PRO A 299 5.64 19.90 13.83
C PRO A 299 5.77 18.41 13.52
N PRO A 300 6.99 17.85 13.65
CA PRO A 300 7.26 16.48 13.25
C PRO A 300 6.11 15.63 13.75
N ALA A 301 5.60 14.77 12.87
CA ALA A 301 4.32 14.10 13.07
C ALA A 301 4.26 13.63 14.52
N PRO A 302 3.25 13.97 15.33
CA PRO A 302 3.37 13.95 16.80
C PRO A 302 3.66 12.56 17.40
N TRP A 303 3.55 11.53 16.56
CA TRP A 303 3.92 10.14 16.82
C TRP A 303 5.39 9.80 16.49
N TRP A 304 6.21 10.78 16.09
CA TRP A 304 7.58 10.65 15.63
C TRP A 304 8.42 11.79 16.21
N ASN A 305 9.37 11.43 17.06
CA ASN A 305 10.32 12.36 17.67
C ASN A 305 11.76 11.91 17.37
N ASP A 306 12.73 12.76 17.70
CA ASP A 306 14.15 12.50 17.46
C ASP A 306 14.64 11.19 18.09
N ILE A 307 14.03 10.75 19.19
CA ILE A 307 14.35 9.48 19.85
C ILE A 307 13.93 8.30 18.96
N CYS A 308 12.71 8.34 18.41
CA CYS A 308 12.23 7.34 17.46
C CYS A 308 13.14 7.31 16.23
N GLU A 309 13.41 8.47 15.62
CA GLU A 309 14.26 8.58 14.44
C GLU A 309 15.66 8.00 14.66
N LYS A 310 16.34 8.40 15.74
CA LYS A 310 17.67 7.86 16.09
C LYS A 310 17.63 6.35 16.31
N SER A 311 16.59 5.82 16.96
CA SER A 311 16.48 4.39 17.22
C SER A 311 16.23 3.57 15.95
N VAL A 312 15.48 4.12 14.99
CA VAL A 312 15.23 3.51 13.68
C VAL A 312 16.51 3.49 12.85
N ILE A 313 17.23 4.62 12.78
CA ILE A 313 18.53 4.69 12.10
C ILE A 313 19.51 3.66 12.70
N ALA A 314 19.63 3.60 14.03
CA ALA A 314 20.53 2.67 14.69
C ALA A 314 20.14 1.19 14.47
N SER A 315 18.85 0.89 14.36
CA SER A 315 18.32 -0.44 14.05
C SER A 315 18.63 -0.84 12.61
N TYR A 316 18.39 0.07 11.67
CA TYR A 316 18.72 -0.08 10.25
C TYR A 316 20.22 -0.28 10.04
N ASP A 317 21.08 0.55 10.64
CA ASP A 317 22.53 0.43 10.52
C ASP A 317 23.04 -0.91 11.06
N ALA A 318 22.48 -1.37 12.18
CA ALA A 318 22.81 -2.67 12.74
C ALA A 318 22.34 -3.83 11.84
N LEU A 319 21.19 -3.70 11.19
CA LEU A 319 20.70 -4.67 10.20
C LEU A 319 21.62 -4.71 8.98
N LYS A 320 22.01 -3.54 8.45
CA LYS A 320 22.93 -3.43 7.31
C LYS A 320 24.28 -4.05 7.61
N LEU A 321 24.84 -3.79 8.80
CA LEU A 321 26.06 -4.45 9.26
C LEU A 321 25.90 -5.97 9.34
N TYR A 322 24.79 -6.45 9.90
CA TYR A 322 24.51 -7.89 9.99
C TYR A 322 24.37 -8.54 8.61
N ARG A 323 23.72 -7.88 7.65
CA ARG A 323 23.60 -8.39 6.27
C ARG A 323 24.95 -8.56 5.59
N ASN A 324 25.86 -7.60 5.80
CA ASN A 324 27.20 -7.64 5.20
C ASN A 324 28.13 -8.61 5.94
N VAL A 325 27.98 -8.73 7.27
CA VAL A 325 28.84 -9.54 8.13
C VAL A 325 27.94 -10.38 9.06
N PRO A 326 27.48 -11.57 8.62
CA PRO A 326 26.44 -12.35 9.29
C PRO A 326 26.95 -13.17 10.49
N THR A 327 27.58 -12.51 11.46
CA THR A 327 28.04 -13.13 12.70
C THR A 327 26.93 -13.19 13.76
N MET A 328 27.07 -14.10 14.73
CA MET A 328 26.15 -14.17 15.87
C MET A 328 26.17 -12.87 16.70
N GLU A 329 27.33 -12.23 16.82
CA GLU A 329 27.49 -10.95 17.51
C GLU A 329 26.69 -9.83 16.83
N ASN A 330 26.83 -9.68 15.51
CA ASN A 330 26.09 -8.66 14.75
C ASN A 330 24.58 -8.92 14.79
N TYR A 331 24.16 -10.18 14.74
CA TYR A 331 22.75 -10.56 14.91
C TYR A 331 22.21 -10.16 16.29
N ILE A 332 22.94 -10.46 17.37
CA ILE A 332 22.56 -10.06 18.73
C ILE A 332 22.47 -8.54 18.84
N ASN A 333 23.44 -7.80 18.27
CA ASN A 333 23.42 -6.34 18.26
C ASN A 333 22.19 -5.80 17.53
N TYR A 334 21.90 -6.28 16.32
CA TYR A 334 20.69 -5.94 15.57
C TYR A 334 19.43 -6.21 16.41
N LYS A 335 19.31 -7.39 17.03
CA LYS A 335 18.17 -7.74 17.88
C LYS A 335 17.98 -6.78 19.06
N LYS A 336 19.08 -6.32 19.68
CA LYS A 336 19.05 -5.32 20.77
C LYS A 336 18.58 -3.95 20.26
N LYS A 337 19.09 -3.48 19.12
CA LYS A 337 18.70 -2.19 18.53
C LYS A 337 17.25 -2.19 18.09
N ARG A 338 16.80 -3.26 17.42
CA ARG A 338 15.39 -3.47 17.04
C ARG A 338 14.43 -3.45 18.22
N CYS A 339 14.79 -4.10 19.34
CA CYS A 339 13.97 -4.06 20.57
C CYS A 339 13.87 -2.64 21.15
N THR A 340 14.95 -1.87 21.07
CA THR A 340 14.97 -0.47 21.54
C THR A 340 14.08 0.42 20.67
N GLU A 341 14.16 0.26 19.35
CA GLU A 341 13.30 0.92 18.37
C GLU A 341 11.81 0.63 18.65
N GLU A 342 11.44 -0.64 18.77
CA GLU A 342 10.07 -1.06 19.05
C GLU A 342 9.55 -0.45 20.36
N LYS A 343 10.36 -0.47 21.43
CA LYS A 343 10.01 0.13 22.72
C LYS A 343 9.79 1.64 22.61
N ASN A 344 10.61 2.35 21.86
CA ASN A 344 10.50 3.80 21.68
C ASN A 344 9.25 4.16 20.87
N ASN A 345 9.00 3.45 19.77
CA ASN A 345 7.81 3.65 18.93
C ASN A 345 6.51 3.43 19.72
N LEU A 346 6.44 2.35 20.51
CA LEU A 346 5.27 2.03 21.35
C LEU A 346 5.05 3.06 22.47
N ARG A 347 6.12 3.61 23.07
CA ARG A 347 6.01 4.66 24.10
C ARG A 347 5.40 5.94 23.55
N THR A 348 5.87 6.38 22.38
CA THR A 348 5.37 7.59 21.73
C THR A 348 3.90 7.42 21.30
N GLU A 349 3.48 6.22 20.92
CA GLU A 349 2.07 5.93 20.62
C GLU A 349 1.17 5.93 21.88
N LYS A 350 1.65 5.44 23.02
CA LYS A 350 0.88 5.43 24.28
C LYS A 350 0.66 6.82 24.89
N ILE A 351 1.65 7.71 24.79
CA ILE A 351 1.54 9.10 25.27
C ILE A 351 0.41 9.88 24.57
N ARG A 352 -0.10 9.37 23.45
CA ARG A 352 -1.21 9.94 22.69
C ARG A 352 -2.60 9.44 23.14
N LEU A 353 -2.68 8.25 23.74
CA LEU A 353 -3.96 7.59 24.07
C LEU A 353 -4.41 7.82 25.52
N GLY A 354 -3.54 8.35 26.37
CA GLY A 354 -3.89 8.94 27.67
C GLY A 354 -3.99 10.45 27.53
#